data_AF-A0A2A5BAT4-F1
#
_entry.id   AF-A0A2A5BAT4-F1
#
_cell.length_a   1.000
_cell.length_b   1.000
_cell.length_c   1.000
_cell.angle_alpha   90.00
_cell.angle_beta   90.00
_cell.angle_gamma   90.00
#
_symmetry.space_group_name_H-M   'P 1'
#
loop_
_entity.id
_entity.type
_entity.pdbx_description
1 polymer ?
#
loop_
_entity_poly.entity_id
_entity_poly.type
_entity_poly.pdbx_seq_one_letter_code
_entity_poly.pdbx_strand_id
1 'polypeptide(L)'
;MGYHSSMIIKDYRRAPTSTRVGNSGFMYAIPINPLSFLLFVSSLVFALLPEPTQANEHGVILLYHHVATDTPPSTSISPSDFEGHLQYLKDHNYNVIALDVMIQSLKSGQALPDKAVAITFDDGYSSIYTTAFPLLKSFDYPFSLFLSTGPINNNQTNYMNWDQVREMANEGVLIGNHMVEHPYMLERTDGESEQQWLGRLRNELLEAEETIRNETGQTHHYLAYPYGEYNPAIKQMLSELSFVGLAQNSGAVGINSDFLALPRFPLASIYANIETASTKFSTLSFNMKLIEPLSPVTLNRSPRVTLQFQAGNFIQSQIACFANSRPIPMTWLDIDAGILELAPEEKFTGRRWRYICTAPDSGSTRYFWNSVQWINLN
;
A
#
# COMPACT_ATOMS: atom_id res chain seq x y z
N MET A 1 44.01 47.84 10.49
CA MET A 1 44.20 48.24 11.91
C MET A 1 43.97 47.02 12.75
N GLY A 2 45.05 46.39 13.22
CA GLY A 2 45.01 45.36 14.26
C GLY A 2 45.62 45.92 15.54
N TYR A 3 45.23 45.37 16.69
CA TYR A 3 45.97 45.53 17.93
C TYR A 3 46.06 44.19 18.68
N HIS A 4 47.33 43.77 18.84
CA HIS A 4 47.93 42.98 19.93
C HIS A 4 47.60 43.59 21.33
N SER A 5 47.79 43.00 22.51
CA SER A 5 48.80 42.07 23.09
C SER A 5 48.32 41.76 24.54
N SER A 6 48.39 40.57 25.14
CA SER A 6 49.51 39.73 25.65
C SER A 6 49.99 39.98 27.10
N MET A 7 50.46 38.89 27.73
CA MET A 7 51.33 38.69 28.93
C MET A 7 50.63 38.49 30.29
N ILE A 8 50.74 37.36 31.02
CA ILE A 8 51.84 36.42 31.42
C ILE A 8 52.81 36.99 32.47
N ILE A 9 53.07 36.19 33.53
CA ILE A 9 54.30 36.01 34.39
C ILE A 9 53.83 35.61 35.83
N LYS A 10 54.38 34.70 36.66
CA LYS A 10 55.57 33.80 36.73
C LYS A 10 55.38 32.78 37.90
N ASP A 11 56.12 31.67 37.83
CA ASP A 11 56.43 30.68 38.89
C ASP A 11 57.26 31.21 40.09
N TYR A 12 57.18 30.55 41.28
CA TYR A 12 58.31 29.83 41.97
C TYR A 12 58.00 29.35 43.43
N ARG A 13 58.23 28.04 43.68
CA ARG A 13 58.87 27.30 44.82
C ARG A 13 58.55 27.50 46.35
N ARG A 14 58.44 26.32 46.99
CA ARG A 14 58.99 25.81 48.30
C ARG A 14 58.25 26.00 49.65
N ALA A 15 58.16 24.87 50.39
CA ALA A 15 57.75 24.62 51.79
C ALA A 15 58.78 25.18 52.83
N PRO A 16 58.62 25.12 54.20
CA PRO A 16 58.12 24.04 55.10
C PRO A 16 57.15 24.58 56.21
N THR A 17 56.57 23.85 57.18
CA THR A 17 57.14 23.20 58.39
C THR A 17 56.03 22.49 59.22
N SER A 18 56.44 21.56 60.08
CA SER A 18 55.63 20.73 60.98
C SER A 18 55.31 21.40 62.34
N THR A 19 54.25 20.95 63.03
CA THR A 19 54.18 20.45 64.46
C THR A 19 52.71 20.46 64.95
N ARG A 20 52.11 19.31 65.35
CA ARG A 20 51.88 18.79 66.74
C ARG A 20 50.99 19.73 67.60
N VAL A 21 49.89 19.34 68.27
CA VAL A 21 49.69 18.34 69.37
C VAL A 21 48.18 18.19 69.69
N GLY A 22 47.73 16.97 70.04
CA GLY A 22 46.73 16.62 71.09
C GLY A 22 45.26 17.06 70.90
N ASN A 23 44.23 16.39 71.44
CA ASN A 23 44.18 15.28 72.37
C ASN A 23 42.74 14.74 72.45
N SER A 24 42.62 13.44 72.74
CA SER A 24 41.54 12.79 73.52
C SER A 24 40.10 12.70 72.99
N GLY A 25 39.56 11.48 73.07
CA GLY A 25 38.15 11.26 73.43
C GLY A 25 37.47 10.05 72.80
N PHE A 26 37.53 8.92 73.52
CA PHE A 26 36.51 7.86 73.58
C PHE A 26 36.33 6.89 72.40
N MET A 27 36.92 5.71 72.60
CA MET A 27 36.42 4.43 72.12
C MET A 27 34.98 4.19 72.61
N TYR A 28 34.08 3.90 71.67
CA TYR A 28 32.97 2.97 71.91
C TYR A 28 33.04 1.88 70.84
N ALA A 29 33.30 0.66 71.30
CA ALA A 29 33.24 -0.55 70.50
C ALA A 29 31.76 -0.89 70.23
N ILE A 30 31.39 -1.00 68.95
CA ILE A 30 30.13 -1.61 68.54
C ILE A 30 30.46 -3.04 68.07
N PRO A 31 29.79 -4.08 68.60
CA PRO A 31 30.04 -5.45 68.20
C PRO A 31 29.49 -5.72 66.81
N ILE A 32 30.31 -6.31 65.94
CA ILE A 32 29.94 -6.76 64.60
C ILE A 32 29.31 -8.15 64.75
N ASN A 33 28.02 -8.26 64.41
CA ASN A 33 27.29 -9.53 64.36
C ASN A 33 27.54 -10.18 62.97
N PRO A 34 27.93 -11.47 62.86
CA PRO A 34 28.26 -12.07 61.58
C PRO A 34 26.99 -12.67 60.96
N LEU A 35 26.25 -11.89 60.20
CA LEU A 35 25.26 -12.44 59.27
C LEU A 35 25.04 -11.46 58.12
N SER A 36 25.11 -11.98 56.90
CA SER A 36 24.84 -11.34 55.59
C SER A 36 26.09 -11.04 54.75
N PHE A 37 26.66 -12.10 54.14
CA PHE A 37 27.38 -11.96 52.88
C PHE A 37 26.40 -12.34 51.75
N LEU A 38 25.47 -11.43 51.45
CA LEU A 38 24.64 -11.48 50.25
C LEU A 38 25.45 -10.82 49.13
N LEU A 39 26.18 -11.65 48.37
CA LEU A 39 26.73 -11.27 47.08
C LEU A 39 25.56 -10.97 46.14
N PHE A 40 25.17 -9.70 46.04
CA PHE A 40 24.37 -9.20 44.92
C PHE A 40 25.26 -9.18 43.67
N VAL A 41 25.43 -10.34 43.05
CA VAL A 41 25.82 -10.38 41.63
C VAL A 41 24.57 -9.93 40.88
N SER A 42 24.47 -8.62 40.65
CA SER A 42 23.53 -8.06 39.69
C SER A 42 23.97 -8.51 38.30
N SER A 43 23.61 -9.74 37.94
CA SER A 43 23.58 -10.18 36.55
C SER A 43 22.60 -9.25 35.83
N LEU A 44 23.14 -8.22 35.17
CA LEU A 44 22.44 -7.54 34.09
C LEU A 44 22.23 -8.59 33.00
N VAL A 45 21.11 -9.31 33.11
CA VAL A 45 20.48 -9.92 31.95
C VAL A 45 19.98 -8.73 31.15
N PHE A 46 20.80 -8.26 30.21
CA PHE A 46 20.29 -7.53 29.06
C PHE A 46 19.32 -8.51 28.41
N ALA A 47 18.03 -8.36 28.73
CA ALA A 47 17.01 -8.93 27.87
C ALA A 47 17.31 -8.33 26.50
N LEU A 48 17.76 -9.18 25.57
CA LEU A 48 17.67 -8.90 24.16
C LEU A 48 16.19 -8.69 23.90
N LEU A 49 15.72 -7.45 24.07
CA LEU A 49 14.50 -7.03 23.42
C LEU A 49 14.76 -7.35 21.96
N PRO A 50 13.87 -8.12 21.29
CA PRO A 50 13.96 -8.18 19.85
C PRO A 50 14.01 -6.72 19.38
N GLU A 51 15.10 -6.37 18.68
CA GLU A 51 15.09 -5.21 17.78
C GLU A 51 13.73 -5.22 17.08
N PRO A 52 13.03 -4.09 16.93
CA PRO A 52 11.79 -4.08 16.18
C PRO A 52 12.13 -4.67 14.81
N THR A 53 11.79 -5.95 14.62
CA THR A 53 11.77 -6.59 13.32
C THR A 53 10.89 -5.68 12.51
N GLN A 54 11.51 -4.95 11.60
CA GLN A 54 10.88 -3.90 10.80
C GLN A 54 9.50 -4.41 10.41
N ALA A 55 8.47 -3.81 11.00
CA ALA A 55 7.10 -4.22 10.76
C ALA A 55 6.91 -4.24 9.24
N ASN A 56 6.47 -5.36 8.68
CA ASN A 56 6.17 -5.40 7.26
C ASN A 56 4.91 -4.54 7.04
N GLU A 57 5.13 -3.29 6.65
CA GLU A 57 4.09 -2.29 6.42
C GLU A 57 3.55 -2.35 4.99
N HIS A 58 3.59 -3.52 4.37
CA HIS A 58 3.32 -3.69 2.94
C HIS A 58 2.42 -4.88 2.66
N GLY A 59 1.47 -4.69 1.75
CA GLY A 59 0.60 -5.73 1.22
C GLY A 59 0.43 -5.58 -0.28
N VAL A 60 -0.03 -6.65 -0.93
CA VAL A 60 -0.34 -6.64 -2.36
C VAL A 60 -1.80 -6.96 -2.56
N ILE A 61 -2.51 -6.13 -3.34
CA ILE A 61 -3.90 -6.38 -3.72
C ILE A 61 -3.92 -6.88 -5.18
N LEU A 62 -4.42 -8.09 -5.38
CA LEU A 62 -4.56 -8.72 -6.69
C LEU A 62 -5.95 -8.44 -7.25
N LEU A 63 -6.03 -8.18 -8.55
CA LEU A 63 -7.28 -7.94 -9.25
C LEU A 63 -7.47 -8.96 -10.38
N TYR A 64 -8.59 -9.67 -10.32
CA TYR A 64 -9.12 -10.55 -11.35
C TYR A 64 -10.52 -10.08 -11.80
N HIS A 65 -11.02 -10.56 -12.93
CA HIS A 65 -12.42 -10.31 -13.33
C HIS A 65 -13.06 -11.64 -13.73
N HIS A 66 -12.64 -12.24 -14.84
CA HIS A 66 -13.11 -13.56 -15.27
C HIS A 66 -12.10 -14.66 -14.93
N VAL A 67 -12.61 -15.81 -14.47
CA VAL A 67 -11.84 -17.07 -14.41
C VAL A 67 -12.44 -18.05 -15.41
N ALA A 68 -12.14 -17.83 -16.68
CA ALA A 68 -12.75 -18.49 -17.83
C ALA A 68 -11.85 -18.42 -19.07
N THR A 69 -12.12 -19.30 -20.05
CA THR A 69 -11.36 -19.39 -21.32
C THR A 69 -12.15 -18.89 -22.53
N ASP A 70 -13.45 -18.64 -22.39
CA ASP A 70 -14.40 -18.29 -23.44
C ASP A 70 -14.88 -16.82 -23.37
N THR A 71 -14.28 -16.02 -22.50
CA THR A 71 -14.52 -14.59 -22.30
C THR A 71 -13.39 -13.73 -22.90
N PRO A 72 -13.57 -12.41 -23.08
CA PRO A 72 -12.54 -11.54 -23.65
C PRO A 72 -11.19 -11.65 -22.90
N PRO A 73 -10.07 -11.97 -23.58
CA PRO A 73 -8.80 -12.22 -22.92
C PRO A 73 -8.26 -11.06 -22.09
N SER A 74 -8.62 -9.82 -22.45
CA SER A 74 -8.15 -8.59 -21.77
C SER A 74 -8.48 -8.53 -20.28
N THR A 75 -9.51 -9.25 -19.84
CA THR A 75 -9.97 -9.30 -18.44
C THR A 75 -10.12 -10.73 -17.92
N SER A 76 -9.55 -11.72 -18.63
CA SER A 76 -9.72 -13.14 -18.30
C SER A 76 -8.39 -13.80 -17.93
N ILE A 77 -8.46 -14.72 -16.99
CA ILE A 77 -7.44 -15.73 -16.67
C ILE A 77 -8.07 -17.12 -16.86
N SER A 78 -7.31 -18.10 -17.35
CA SER A 78 -7.82 -19.47 -17.44
C SER A 78 -7.99 -20.08 -16.04
N PRO A 79 -8.92 -21.03 -15.84
CA PRO A 79 -9.05 -21.72 -14.56
C PRO A 79 -7.74 -22.39 -14.09
N SER A 80 -6.99 -22.97 -15.02
CA SER A 80 -5.70 -23.62 -14.74
C SER A 80 -4.63 -22.61 -14.29
N ASP A 81 -4.54 -21.45 -14.94
CA ASP A 81 -3.57 -20.42 -14.55
C ASP A 81 -3.95 -19.80 -13.20
N PHE A 82 -5.25 -19.61 -12.94
CA PHE A 82 -5.74 -19.12 -11.66
C PHE A 82 -5.45 -20.10 -10.52
N GLU A 83 -5.72 -21.40 -10.71
CA GLU A 83 -5.32 -22.43 -9.75
C GLU A 83 -3.79 -22.44 -9.54
N GLY A 84 -3.01 -22.27 -10.62
CA GLY A 84 -1.56 -22.11 -10.55
C GLY A 84 -1.12 -20.91 -9.70
N HIS A 85 -1.84 -19.78 -9.75
CA HIS A 85 -1.59 -18.65 -8.86
C HIS A 85 -1.84 -19.02 -7.39
N LEU A 86 -2.97 -19.67 -7.09
CA LEU A 86 -3.30 -20.06 -5.71
C LEU A 86 -2.26 -21.05 -5.16
N GLN A 87 -1.87 -22.03 -5.97
CA GLN A 87 -0.85 -23.02 -5.62
C GLN A 87 0.51 -22.35 -5.40
N TYR A 88 0.90 -21.39 -6.24
CA TYR A 88 2.13 -20.63 -6.05
C TYR A 88 2.14 -19.87 -4.72
N LEU A 89 1.03 -19.17 -4.38
CA LEU A 89 0.90 -18.45 -3.11
C LEU A 89 1.09 -19.40 -1.93
N LYS A 90 0.49 -20.59 -1.99
CA LYS A 90 0.62 -21.64 -0.99
C LYS A 90 2.06 -22.15 -0.86
N ASP A 91 2.66 -22.58 -1.97
CA ASP A 91 4.00 -23.18 -2.00
C ASP A 91 5.11 -22.22 -1.55
N HIS A 92 4.88 -20.91 -1.73
CA HIS A 92 5.85 -19.86 -1.37
C HIS A 92 5.52 -19.14 -0.06
N ASN A 93 4.59 -19.69 0.74
CA ASN A 93 4.20 -19.20 2.07
C ASN A 93 3.72 -17.74 2.06
N TYR A 94 2.86 -17.39 1.11
CA TYR A 94 2.16 -16.11 1.14
C TYR A 94 1.04 -16.11 2.17
N ASN A 95 0.83 -14.98 2.82
CA ASN A 95 -0.27 -14.79 3.76
C ASN A 95 -1.45 -14.17 3.00
N VAL A 96 -2.35 -15.02 2.51
CA VAL A 96 -3.59 -14.54 1.89
C VAL A 96 -4.55 -14.11 3.00
N ILE A 97 -4.82 -12.81 3.07
CA ILE A 97 -5.63 -12.19 4.13
C ILE A 97 -6.85 -11.47 3.55
N ALA A 98 -7.88 -11.31 4.36
CA ALA A 98 -9.06 -10.55 3.98
C ALA A 98 -8.69 -9.08 3.70
N LEU A 99 -9.33 -8.49 2.68
CA LEU A 99 -9.02 -7.13 2.22
C LEU A 99 -9.28 -6.07 3.30
N ASP A 100 -10.37 -6.21 4.05
CA ASP A 100 -10.72 -5.32 5.15
C ASP A 100 -9.68 -5.37 6.27
N VAL A 101 -9.18 -6.56 6.63
CA VAL A 101 -8.07 -6.72 7.58
C VAL A 101 -6.85 -5.98 7.06
N MET A 102 -6.47 -6.16 5.79
CA MET A 102 -5.35 -5.44 5.19
C MET A 102 -5.52 -3.92 5.28
N ILE A 103 -6.67 -3.40 4.84
CA ILE A 103 -6.94 -1.96 4.82
C ILE A 103 -6.98 -1.38 6.24
N GLN A 104 -7.66 -2.04 7.19
CA GLN A 104 -7.79 -1.57 8.57
C GLN A 104 -6.44 -1.59 9.29
N SER A 105 -5.64 -2.64 9.12
CA SER A 105 -4.29 -2.70 9.69
C SER A 105 -3.43 -1.55 9.16
N LEU A 106 -3.41 -1.32 7.83
CA LEU A 106 -2.64 -0.22 7.25
C LEU A 106 -3.14 1.16 7.73
N LYS A 107 -4.46 1.39 7.78
CA LYS A 107 -5.02 2.66 8.29
C LYS A 107 -4.69 2.94 9.76
N SER A 108 -4.60 1.89 10.58
CA SER A 108 -4.29 1.98 12.00
C SER A 108 -2.79 1.95 12.31
N GLY A 109 -1.94 1.83 11.27
CA GLY A 109 -0.50 1.70 11.41
C GLY A 109 -0.05 0.39 12.03
N GLN A 110 -0.90 -0.64 11.97
CA GLN A 110 -0.54 -2.00 12.39
C GLN A 110 0.24 -2.72 11.28
N ALA A 111 1.23 -3.50 11.70
CA ALA A 111 2.00 -4.35 10.81
C ALA A 111 1.12 -5.39 10.11
N LEU A 112 1.41 -5.65 8.84
CA LEU A 112 0.88 -6.81 8.13
C LEU A 112 1.84 -8.01 8.30
N PRO A 113 1.34 -9.24 8.16
CA PRO A 113 2.24 -10.38 8.01
C PRO A 113 3.13 -10.21 6.77
N ASP A 114 4.34 -10.78 6.78
CA ASP A 114 5.16 -10.78 5.57
C ASP A 114 4.42 -11.46 4.41
N LYS A 115 4.68 -11.03 3.18
CA LYS A 115 4.01 -11.57 1.98
C LYS A 115 2.47 -11.53 2.09
N ALA A 116 1.91 -10.49 2.72
CA ALA A 116 0.47 -10.27 2.78
C ALA A 116 -0.12 -10.01 1.39
N VAL A 117 -1.14 -10.78 1.01
CA VAL A 117 -1.83 -10.68 -0.27
C VAL A 117 -3.34 -10.66 -0.03
N ALA A 118 -4.06 -9.73 -0.67
CA ALA A 118 -5.52 -9.73 -0.74
C ALA A 118 -5.96 -10.04 -2.17
N ILE A 119 -6.91 -10.95 -2.33
CA ILE A 119 -7.47 -11.33 -3.63
C ILE A 119 -8.79 -10.58 -3.85
N THR A 120 -8.91 -9.87 -4.97
CA THR A 120 -10.12 -9.14 -5.33
C THR A 120 -10.60 -9.49 -6.73
N PHE A 121 -11.92 -9.48 -6.91
CA PHE A 121 -12.59 -9.62 -8.19
C PHE A 121 -13.49 -8.41 -8.44
N ASP A 122 -13.52 -7.93 -9.67
CA ASP A 122 -14.42 -6.85 -10.10
C ASP A 122 -15.57 -7.40 -10.98
N ASP A 123 -16.54 -6.53 -11.29
CA ASP A 123 -17.70 -6.68 -12.18
C ASP A 123 -18.83 -7.61 -11.71
N GLY A 124 -18.55 -8.76 -11.12
CA GLY A 124 -19.58 -9.70 -10.69
C GLY A 124 -19.96 -10.78 -11.71
N TYR A 125 -19.01 -11.22 -12.52
CA TYR A 125 -19.22 -12.29 -13.49
C TYR A 125 -19.52 -13.66 -12.85
N SER A 126 -20.39 -14.43 -13.51
CA SER A 126 -20.77 -15.80 -13.13
C SER A 126 -19.59 -16.75 -12.99
N SER A 127 -18.51 -16.56 -13.76
CA SER A 127 -17.28 -17.38 -13.68
C SER A 127 -16.59 -17.29 -12.31
N ILE A 128 -16.79 -16.19 -11.58
CA ILE A 128 -16.29 -16.04 -10.21
C ILE A 128 -16.98 -17.06 -9.30
N TYR A 129 -18.31 -17.16 -9.35
CA TYR A 129 -19.07 -18.12 -8.54
C TYR A 129 -18.86 -19.56 -9.01
N THR A 130 -18.93 -19.84 -10.31
CA THR A 130 -18.89 -21.22 -10.81
C THR A 130 -17.49 -21.83 -10.79
N THR A 131 -16.45 -21.00 -10.85
CA THR A 131 -15.07 -21.48 -11.03
C THR A 131 -14.14 -21.00 -9.92
N ALA A 132 -14.05 -19.68 -9.70
CA ALA A 132 -13.07 -19.14 -8.74
C ALA A 132 -13.42 -19.48 -7.29
N PHE A 133 -14.70 -19.39 -6.92
CA PHE A 133 -15.16 -19.57 -5.55
C PHE A 133 -14.90 -20.99 -5.00
N PRO A 134 -15.22 -22.10 -5.70
CA PRO A 134 -14.84 -23.44 -5.26
C PRO A 134 -13.33 -23.63 -5.09
N LEU A 135 -12.53 -23.06 -5.99
CA LEU A 135 -11.07 -23.11 -5.89
C LEU A 135 -10.60 -22.37 -4.63
N LEU A 136 -10.99 -21.11 -4.43
CA LEU A 136 -10.62 -20.33 -3.26
C LEU A 136 -11.01 -21.02 -1.94
N LYS A 137 -12.20 -21.65 -1.88
CA LYS A 137 -12.61 -22.47 -0.73
C LYS A 137 -11.69 -23.67 -0.50
N SER A 138 -11.25 -24.37 -1.54
CA SER A 138 -10.33 -25.50 -1.40
C SER A 138 -8.93 -25.11 -0.88
N PHE A 139 -8.54 -23.85 -1.11
CA PHE A 139 -7.28 -23.28 -0.60
C PHE A 139 -7.44 -22.56 0.76
N ASP A 140 -8.67 -22.42 1.27
CA ASP A 140 -8.99 -21.62 2.47
C ASP A 140 -8.53 -20.14 2.34
N TYR A 141 -8.73 -19.58 1.13
CA TYR A 141 -8.29 -18.23 0.82
C TYR A 141 -9.45 -17.23 0.84
N PRO A 142 -9.38 -16.18 1.71
CA PRO A 142 -10.37 -15.11 1.67
C PRO A 142 -10.22 -14.29 0.40
N PHE A 143 -11.33 -13.74 -0.07
CA PHE A 143 -11.35 -12.83 -1.20
C PHE A 143 -12.47 -11.78 -1.05
N SER A 144 -12.40 -10.76 -1.90
CA SER A 144 -13.40 -9.71 -1.98
C SER A 144 -13.94 -9.59 -3.40
N LEU A 145 -15.21 -9.20 -3.50
CA LEU A 145 -15.94 -9.10 -4.75
C LEU A 145 -16.58 -7.72 -4.86
N PHE A 146 -16.14 -6.93 -5.84
CA PHE A 146 -16.71 -5.63 -6.17
C PHE A 146 -17.74 -5.79 -7.29
N LEU A 147 -19.00 -5.43 -7.02
CA LEU A 147 -20.12 -5.73 -7.92
C LEU A 147 -20.67 -4.48 -8.59
N SER A 148 -20.90 -4.58 -9.91
CA SER A 148 -21.81 -3.67 -10.61
C SER A 148 -23.22 -4.18 -10.38
N THR A 149 -24.07 -3.43 -9.67
CA THR A 149 -25.37 -3.95 -9.23
C THR A 149 -26.41 -4.02 -10.35
N GLY A 150 -26.34 -3.12 -11.34
CA GLY A 150 -27.24 -3.04 -12.49
C GLY A 150 -27.31 -4.35 -13.31
N PRO A 151 -26.18 -4.90 -13.79
CA PRO A 151 -26.15 -6.17 -14.51
C PRO A 151 -26.79 -7.34 -13.74
N ILE A 152 -26.57 -7.41 -12.42
CA ILE A 152 -27.10 -8.47 -11.55
C ILE A 152 -28.61 -8.28 -11.35
N ASN A 153 -29.06 -7.05 -11.04
CA ASN A 153 -30.47 -6.69 -10.92
C ASN A 153 -31.27 -7.03 -12.19
N ASN A 154 -30.65 -6.82 -13.34
CA ASN A 154 -31.25 -7.05 -14.65
C ASN A 154 -31.11 -8.50 -15.15
N ASN A 155 -30.55 -9.42 -14.33
CA ASN A 155 -30.28 -10.80 -14.71
C ASN A 155 -29.53 -10.92 -16.05
N GLN A 156 -28.55 -10.04 -16.27
CA GLN A 156 -27.77 -10.05 -17.50
C GLN A 156 -27.01 -11.36 -17.65
N THR A 157 -26.97 -11.88 -18.88
CA THR A 157 -26.21 -13.10 -19.20
C THR A 157 -24.73 -12.88 -18.87
N ASN A 158 -24.10 -13.92 -18.29
CA ASN A 158 -22.71 -13.97 -17.81
C ASN A 158 -22.43 -13.27 -16.47
N TYR A 159 -23.40 -12.59 -15.86
CA TYR A 159 -23.29 -12.09 -14.49
C TYR A 159 -23.87 -13.09 -13.50
N MET A 160 -23.47 -12.97 -12.23
CA MET A 160 -24.12 -13.69 -11.15
C MET A 160 -25.55 -13.19 -10.94
N ASN A 161 -26.35 -13.98 -10.22
CA ASN A 161 -27.59 -13.51 -9.62
C ASN A 161 -27.41 -13.24 -8.12
N TRP A 162 -28.40 -12.61 -7.48
CA TRP A 162 -28.33 -12.29 -6.06
C TRP A 162 -28.33 -13.51 -5.13
N ASP A 163 -28.90 -14.65 -5.52
CA ASP A 163 -28.80 -15.88 -4.72
C ASP A 163 -27.33 -16.33 -4.57
N GLN A 164 -26.58 -16.30 -5.68
CA GLN A 164 -25.15 -16.64 -5.70
C GLN A 164 -24.32 -15.64 -4.89
N VAL A 165 -24.62 -14.35 -5.00
CA VAL A 165 -23.95 -13.30 -4.20
C VAL A 165 -24.23 -13.47 -2.71
N ARG A 166 -25.49 -13.75 -2.33
CA ARG A 166 -25.88 -14.00 -0.94
C ARG A 166 -25.19 -15.23 -0.37
N GLU A 167 -25.07 -16.31 -1.14
CA GLU A 167 -24.35 -17.51 -0.72
C GLU A 167 -22.89 -17.19 -0.38
N MET A 168 -22.18 -16.50 -1.29
CA MET A 168 -20.80 -16.09 -1.04
C MET A 168 -20.67 -15.15 0.16
N ALA A 169 -21.59 -14.18 0.29
CA ALA A 169 -21.60 -13.26 1.43
C ALA A 169 -21.79 -14.01 2.76
N ASN A 170 -22.68 -15.00 2.81
CA ASN A 170 -22.90 -15.84 4.00
C ASN A 170 -21.69 -16.72 4.34
N GLU A 171 -20.87 -17.05 3.35
CA GLU A 171 -19.61 -17.78 3.50
C GLU A 171 -18.42 -16.84 3.84
N GLY A 172 -18.69 -15.57 4.12
CA GLY A 172 -17.69 -14.61 4.59
C GLY A 172 -16.96 -13.83 3.49
N VAL A 173 -17.41 -13.92 2.24
CA VAL A 173 -16.85 -13.10 1.14
C VAL A 173 -17.25 -11.64 1.37
N LEU A 174 -16.26 -10.75 1.31
CA LEU A 174 -16.50 -9.31 1.37
C LEU A 174 -17.13 -8.84 0.06
N ILE A 175 -18.29 -8.20 0.13
CA ILE A 175 -18.98 -7.61 -1.02
C ILE A 175 -18.78 -6.09 -1.02
N GLY A 176 -18.07 -5.61 -2.04
CA GLY A 176 -17.73 -4.21 -2.26
C GLY A 176 -18.48 -3.60 -3.44
N ASN A 177 -18.35 -2.29 -3.59
CA ASN A 177 -19.11 -1.49 -4.54
C ASN A 177 -18.35 -1.30 -5.85
N HIS A 178 -19.02 -1.51 -6.99
CA HIS A 178 -18.51 -1.18 -8.34
C HIS A 178 -19.50 -0.34 -9.15
N MET A 179 -20.29 0.50 -8.46
CA MET A 179 -21.36 1.35 -8.99
C MET A 179 -22.57 0.55 -9.50
N VAL A 180 -23.61 1.21 -10.02
CA VAL A 180 -24.78 0.51 -10.56
C VAL A 180 -24.45 0.02 -11.96
N GLU A 181 -24.11 0.95 -12.86
CA GLU A 181 -23.99 0.70 -14.31
C GLU A 181 -22.54 0.63 -14.80
N HIS A 182 -21.56 0.56 -13.89
CA HIS A 182 -20.12 0.61 -14.23
C HIS A 182 -19.77 1.78 -15.19
N PRO A 183 -20.13 3.04 -14.84
CA PRO A 183 -19.96 4.18 -15.73
C PRO A 183 -18.47 4.50 -15.93
N TYR A 184 -18.12 5.06 -17.09
CA TYR A 184 -16.81 5.70 -17.21
C TYR A 184 -16.81 7.01 -16.40
N MET A 185 -16.34 6.95 -15.16
CA MET A 185 -16.53 8.05 -14.20
C MET A 185 -15.95 9.40 -14.64
N LEU A 186 -14.91 9.42 -15.48
CA LEU A 186 -14.31 10.66 -15.99
C LEU A 186 -15.09 11.29 -17.16
N GLU A 187 -16.05 10.57 -17.72
CA GLU A 187 -16.90 11.05 -18.80
C GLU A 187 -17.96 12.03 -18.28
N ARG A 188 -18.11 13.14 -19.02
CA ARG A 188 -19.17 14.13 -18.82
C ARG A 188 -20.10 14.10 -20.01
N THR A 189 -21.40 14.20 -19.78
CA THR A 189 -22.36 14.37 -20.86
C THR A 189 -22.33 15.82 -21.39
N ASP A 190 -22.74 16.04 -22.64
CA ASP A 190 -22.72 17.37 -23.26
C ASP A 190 -23.52 18.40 -22.43
N GLY A 191 -22.87 19.51 -22.08
CA GLY A 191 -23.46 20.56 -21.26
C GLY A 191 -23.60 20.24 -19.76
N GLU A 192 -23.10 19.09 -19.30
CA GLU A 192 -23.15 18.70 -17.88
C GLU A 192 -22.21 19.59 -17.06
N SER A 193 -22.79 20.32 -16.11
CA SER A 193 -22.00 21.04 -15.10
C SER A 193 -21.29 20.06 -14.18
N GLU A 194 -20.21 20.51 -13.52
CA GLU A 194 -19.48 19.69 -12.55
C GLU A 194 -20.37 19.18 -11.42
N GLN A 195 -21.32 19.99 -10.96
CA GLN A 195 -22.28 19.61 -9.91
C GLN A 195 -23.22 18.50 -10.37
N GLN A 196 -23.71 18.56 -11.62
CA GLN A 196 -24.59 17.51 -12.18
C GLN A 196 -23.82 16.20 -12.35
N TRP A 197 -22.60 16.28 -12.90
CA TRP A 197 -21.72 15.13 -13.08
C TRP A 197 -21.40 14.43 -11.75
N LEU A 198 -20.92 15.18 -10.74
CA LEU A 198 -20.66 14.62 -9.41
C LEU A 198 -21.95 14.15 -8.71
N GLY A 199 -23.08 14.83 -8.95
CA GLY A 199 -24.39 14.41 -8.45
C GLY A 199 -24.81 13.05 -8.99
N ARG A 200 -24.67 12.83 -10.30
CA ARG A 200 -24.95 11.55 -10.96
C ARG A 200 -24.04 10.43 -10.45
N LEU A 201 -22.72 10.68 -10.34
CA LEU A 201 -21.79 9.70 -9.79
C LEU A 201 -22.07 9.38 -8.32
N ARG A 202 -22.46 10.38 -7.51
CA ARG A 202 -22.85 10.16 -6.12
C ARG A 202 -24.09 9.26 -6.02
N ASN A 203 -25.08 9.47 -6.89
CA ASN A 203 -26.28 8.64 -6.93
C ASN A 203 -25.95 7.19 -7.32
N GLU A 204 -25.16 6.98 -8.38
CA GLU A 204 -24.66 5.66 -8.78
C GLU A 204 -23.95 4.93 -7.62
N LEU A 205 -23.08 5.63 -6.90
CA LEU A 205 -22.34 5.03 -5.78
C LEU A 205 -23.27 4.61 -4.64
N LEU A 206 -24.17 5.51 -4.22
CA LEU A 206 -25.04 5.30 -3.07
C LEU A 206 -26.16 4.29 -3.35
N GLU A 207 -26.70 4.26 -4.57
CA GLU A 207 -27.69 3.27 -4.97
C GLU A 207 -27.11 1.85 -5.01
N ALA A 208 -25.88 1.71 -5.52
CA ALA A 208 -25.18 0.43 -5.48
C ALA A 208 -24.86 -0.01 -4.04
N GLU A 209 -24.42 0.91 -3.17
CA GLU A 209 -24.13 0.60 -1.76
C GLU A 209 -25.39 0.15 -1.03
N GLU A 210 -26.51 0.83 -1.26
CA GLU A 210 -27.81 0.50 -0.68
C GLU A 210 -28.33 -0.86 -1.17
N THR A 211 -28.14 -1.17 -2.45
CA THR A 211 -28.49 -2.47 -3.03
C THR A 211 -27.66 -3.58 -2.38
N ILE A 212 -26.34 -3.42 -2.29
CA ILE A 212 -25.45 -4.39 -1.63
C ILE A 212 -25.87 -4.60 -0.17
N ARG A 213 -26.18 -3.53 0.55
CA ARG A 213 -26.64 -3.59 1.95
C ARG A 213 -27.94 -4.37 2.09
N ASN A 214 -28.91 -4.14 1.20
CA ASN A 214 -30.21 -4.82 1.25
C ASN A 214 -30.09 -6.31 0.88
N GLU A 215 -29.20 -6.64 -0.04
CA GLU A 215 -29.02 -8.01 -0.53
C GLU A 215 -28.15 -8.86 0.39
N THR A 216 -27.13 -8.27 1.00
CA THR A 216 -26.08 -9.03 1.70
C THR A 216 -25.95 -8.67 3.18
N GLY A 217 -26.56 -7.57 3.63
CA GLY A 217 -26.36 -7.01 4.97
C GLY A 217 -25.01 -6.31 5.17
N GLN A 218 -24.14 -6.26 4.16
CA GLN A 218 -22.80 -5.66 4.27
C GLN A 218 -22.80 -4.18 3.88
N THR A 219 -21.95 -3.38 4.53
CA THR A 219 -21.64 -2.00 4.13
C THR A 219 -20.21 -1.67 4.54
N HIS A 220 -19.28 -1.74 3.58
CA HIS A 220 -17.85 -1.55 3.84
C HIS A 220 -17.36 -0.16 3.43
N HIS A 221 -18.14 0.55 2.61
CA HIS A 221 -17.74 1.80 1.96
C HIS A 221 -16.43 1.65 1.16
N TYR A 222 -16.28 0.53 0.44
CA TYR A 222 -15.15 0.29 -0.46
C TYR A 222 -15.64 0.36 -1.91
N LEU A 223 -15.04 1.25 -2.71
CA LEU A 223 -15.30 1.38 -4.14
C LEU A 223 -14.08 0.90 -4.92
N ALA A 224 -14.26 -0.12 -5.76
CA ALA A 224 -13.37 -0.31 -6.90
C ALA A 224 -13.79 0.69 -7.98
N TYR A 225 -12.88 1.57 -8.43
CA TYR A 225 -13.21 2.51 -9.50
C TYR A 225 -13.45 1.75 -10.81
N PRO A 226 -14.60 1.93 -11.49
CA PRO A 226 -14.76 1.49 -12.88
C PRO A 226 -13.55 1.88 -13.72
N TYR A 227 -12.99 0.89 -14.41
CA TYR A 227 -11.76 0.99 -15.20
C TYR A 227 -10.50 1.48 -14.46
N GLY A 228 -10.53 1.57 -13.12
CA GLY A 228 -9.43 2.01 -12.26
C GLY A 228 -9.11 3.51 -12.32
N GLU A 229 -10.02 4.34 -12.83
CA GLU A 229 -9.75 5.74 -13.10
C GLU A 229 -10.53 6.70 -12.21
N TYR A 230 -9.84 7.76 -11.81
CA TYR A 230 -10.37 8.79 -10.92
C TYR A 230 -9.71 10.14 -11.22
N ASN A 231 -10.23 11.20 -10.63
CA ASN A 231 -9.58 12.50 -10.58
C ASN A 231 -9.75 13.11 -9.16
N PRO A 232 -9.13 14.25 -8.86
CA PRO A 232 -9.25 14.86 -7.53
C PRO A 232 -10.68 15.15 -7.07
N ALA A 233 -11.59 15.53 -7.99
CA ALA A 233 -12.99 15.81 -7.66
C ALA A 233 -13.75 14.54 -7.24
N ILE A 234 -13.55 13.42 -7.95
CA ILE A 234 -14.12 12.11 -7.57
C ILE A 234 -13.54 11.64 -6.24
N LYS A 235 -12.22 11.76 -6.04
CA LYS A 235 -11.58 11.41 -4.76
C LYS A 235 -12.16 12.20 -3.59
N GLN A 236 -12.38 13.50 -3.80
CA GLN A 236 -13.00 14.37 -2.80
C GLN A 236 -14.43 13.90 -2.47
N MET A 237 -15.23 13.55 -3.49
CA MET A 237 -16.55 12.97 -3.30
C MET A 237 -16.50 11.69 -2.45
N LEU A 238 -15.56 10.78 -2.73
CA LEU A 238 -15.40 9.56 -1.92
C LEU A 238 -14.98 9.86 -0.48
N SER A 239 -14.08 10.83 -0.29
CA SER A 239 -13.66 11.26 1.05
C SER A 239 -14.83 11.79 1.87
N GLU A 240 -15.70 12.60 1.27
CA GLU A 240 -16.90 13.14 1.92
C GLU A 240 -17.87 12.03 2.36
N LEU A 241 -17.92 10.93 1.60
CA LEU A 241 -18.76 9.77 1.87
C LEU A 241 -18.05 8.72 2.74
N SER A 242 -16.82 8.99 3.21
CA SER A 242 -15.99 8.07 3.99
C SER A 242 -15.67 6.75 3.28
N PHE A 243 -15.56 6.78 1.95
CA PHE A 243 -15.18 5.62 1.14
C PHE A 243 -13.65 5.42 1.06
N VAL A 244 -13.24 4.17 0.90
CA VAL A 244 -11.92 3.78 0.39
C VAL A 244 -12.03 3.54 -1.10
N GLY A 245 -11.09 4.08 -1.88
CA GLY A 245 -11.04 3.88 -3.33
C GLY A 245 -9.94 2.90 -3.71
N LEU A 246 -10.26 1.91 -4.55
CA LEU A 246 -9.32 0.95 -5.13
C LEU A 246 -9.19 1.19 -6.64
N ALA A 247 -7.99 1.56 -7.07
CA ALA A 247 -7.67 1.86 -8.46
C ALA A 247 -7.08 0.63 -9.17
N GLN A 248 -6.64 0.81 -10.43
CA GLN A 248 -5.97 -0.23 -11.22
C GLN A 248 -4.56 0.21 -11.67
N ASN A 249 -3.85 0.97 -10.84
CA ASN A 249 -2.43 1.25 -11.03
C ASN A 249 -1.56 0.18 -10.33
N SER A 250 -0.46 -0.20 -10.96
CA SER A 250 0.42 -1.28 -10.48
C SER A 250 1.25 -0.84 -9.28
N GLY A 251 1.14 -1.53 -8.15
CA GLY A 251 1.94 -1.26 -6.96
C GLY A 251 1.45 -2.02 -5.73
N ALA A 252 2.30 -2.09 -4.72
CA ALA A 252 1.93 -2.57 -3.39
C ALA A 252 1.32 -1.43 -2.56
N VAL A 253 0.51 -1.80 -1.57
CA VAL A 253 -0.07 -0.89 -0.58
C VAL A 253 0.78 -0.90 0.70
N GLY A 254 0.71 0.19 1.46
CA GLY A 254 1.34 0.35 2.75
C GLY A 254 0.72 1.48 3.57
N ILE A 255 1.24 1.73 4.78
CA ILE A 255 0.65 2.65 5.77
C ILE A 255 0.40 4.07 5.21
N ASN A 256 1.27 4.56 4.34
CA ASN A 256 1.18 5.90 3.74
C ASN A 256 0.60 5.89 2.31
N SER A 257 -0.08 4.80 1.93
CA SER A 257 -0.79 4.75 0.65
C SER A 257 -1.95 5.75 0.61
N ASP A 258 -2.29 6.17 -0.60
CA ASP A 258 -3.48 6.97 -0.86
C ASP A 258 -4.73 6.09 -0.73
N PHE A 259 -5.38 6.09 0.43
CA PHE A 259 -6.58 5.26 0.68
C PHE A 259 -7.81 5.64 -0.16
N LEU A 260 -7.72 6.74 -0.92
CA LEU A 260 -8.72 7.10 -1.91
C LEU A 260 -8.33 6.59 -3.31
N ALA A 261 -7.20 5.91 -3.47
CA ALA A 261 -6.71 5.35 -4.73
C ALA A 261 -5.67 4.23 -4.49
N LEU A 262 -6.04 3.20 -3.73
CA LEU A 262 -5.17 2.07 -3.45
C LEU A 262 -4.81 1.33 -4.75
N PRO A 263 -3.52 1.10 -5.05
CA PRO A 263 -3.09 0.34 -6.22
C PRO A 263 -3.51 -1.13 -6.14
N ARG A 264 -3.72 -1.73 -7.31
CA ARG A 264 -3.98 -3.16 -7.48
C ARG A 264 -3.21 -3.68 -8.69
N PHE A 265 -2.81 -4.95 -8.64
CA PHE A 265 -2.23 -5.62 -9.79
C PHE A 265 -3.29 -6.37 -10.58
N PRO A 266 -3.70 -5.88 -11.78
CA PRO A 266 -4.55 -6.65 -12.67
C PRO A 266 -3.79 -7.86 -13.23
N LEU A 267 -4.42 -9.03 -13.16
CA LEU A 267 -3.88 -10.32 -13.58
C LEU A 267 -4.82 -10.95 -14.61
N ALA A 268 -4.65 -10.51 -15.85
CA ALA A 268 -5.39 -11.00 -17.00
C ALA A 268 -4.46 -11.11 -18.22
N SER A 269 -4.81 -11.98 -19.18
CA SER A 269 -4.03 -12.18 -20.40
C SER A 269 -2.54 -12.47 -20.10
N ILE A 270 -1.62 -11.84 -20.83
CA ILE A 270 -0.15 -11.97 -20.67
C ILE A 270 0.34 -11.69 -19.24
N TYR A 271 -0.43 -10.94 -18.44
CA TYR A 271 -0.09 -10.57 -17.08
C TYR A 271 -0.48 -11.61 -16.04
N ALA A 272 -1.20 -12.66 -16.47
CA ALA A 272 -1.58 -13.82 -15.69
C ALA A 272 -0.57 -14.98 -15.79
N ASN A 273 0.49 -14.87 -16.59
CA ASN A 273 1.59 -15.85 -16.51
C ASN A 273 2.27 -15.73 -15.13
N ILE A 274 2.44 -16.86 -14.44
CA ILE A 274 3.03 -16.95 -13.11
C ILE A 274 4.43 -16.34 -13.01
N GLU A 275 5.23 -16.38 -14.08
CA GLU A 275 6.56 -15.75 -14.11
C GLU A 275 6.46 -14.23 -13.89
N THR A 276 5.43 -13.59 -14.46
CA THR A 276 5.19 -12.16 -14.28
C THR A 276 4.38 -11.87 -13.02
N ALA A 277 3.46 -12.76 -12.64
CA ALA A 277 2.59 -12.58 -11.49
C ALA A 277 3.36 -12.71 -10.17
N SER A 278 4.27 -13.68 -10.06
CA SER A 278 5.14 -13.88 -8.89
C SER A 278 5.93 -12.63 -8.50
N THR A 279 6.48 -11.91 -9.48
CA THR A 279 7.16 -10.63 -9.26
C THR A 279 6.23 -9.61 -8.59
N LYS A 280 4.98 -9.52 -9.05
CA LYS A 280 3.96 -8.61 -8.48
C LYS A 280 3.56 -9.03 -7.06
N PHE A 281 3.41 -10.33 -6.81
CA PHE A 281 3.08 -10.84 -5.47
C PHE A 281 4.17 -10.48 -4.47
N SER A 282 5.44 -10.49 -4.90
CA SER A 282 6.61 -10.19 -4.05
C SER A 282 6.90 -8.70 -3.86
N THR A 283 6.07 -7.81 -4.39
CA THR A 283 6.34 -6.37 -4.38
C THR A 283 6.30 -5.76 -2.96
N LEU A 284 7.11 -4.74 -2.72
CA LEU A 284 7.11 -3.89 -1.52
C LEU A 284 6.59 -2.49 -1.86
N SER A 285 5.92 -1.83 -0.91
CA SER A 285 5.39 -0.49 -1.14
C SER A 285 6.43 0.56 -0.75
N PHE A 286 6.65 1.55 -1.61
CA PHE A 286 7.41 2.73 -1.20
C PHE A 286 6.60 3.52 -0.18
N ASN A 287 7.27 3.97 0.88
CA ASN A 287 6.75 5.09 1.66
C ASN A 287 7.02 6.38 0.88
N MET A 288 6.04 6.83 0.11
CA MET A 288 6.22 7.97 -0.79
C MET A 288 4.98 8.83 -0.93
N LYS A 289 5.19 10.08 -1.36
CA LYS A 289 4.14 11.05 -1.65
C LYS A 289 4.25 11.54 -3.09
N LEU A 290 3.12 11.59 -3.79
CA LEU A 290 2.97 12.36 -5.02
C LEU A 290 2.86 13.84 -4.66
N ILE A 291 3.83 14.66 -5.07
CA ILE A 291 3.81 16.11 -4.81
C ILE A 291 2.97 16.80 -5.88
N GLU A 292 3.33 16.63 -7.16
CA GLU A 292 2.62 17.24 -8.26
C GLU A 292 2.92 16.56 -9.60
N PRO A 293 1.99 16.59 -10.58
CA PRO A 293 0.59 16.99 -10.40
C PRO A 293 -0.21 15.92 -9.63
N LEU A 294 -1.21 16.35 -8.86
CA LEU A 294 -2.07 15.46 -8.07
C LEU A 294 -3.13 14.73 -8.91
N SER A 295 -3.47 15.28 -10.08
CA SER A 295 -4.43 14.69 -11.00
C SER A 295 -3.73 13.71 -11.95
N PRO A 296 -4.21 12.46 -12.07
CA PRO A 296 -3.76 11.55 -13.12
C PRO A 296 -4.30 11.97 -14.50
N VAL A 297 -5.34 12.81 -14.55
CA VAL A 297 -5.91 13.33 -15.80
C VAL A 297 -5.10 14.51 -16.31
N THR A 298 -4.62 14.43 -17.56
CA THR A 298 -3.77 15.45 -18.17
C THR A 298 -3.90 15.48 -19.69
N LEU A 299 -3.80 16.69 -20.27
CA LEU A 299 -3.65 16.88 -21.71
C LEU A 299 -2.19 16.87 -22.16
N ASN A 300 -1.25 17.01 -21.23
CA ASN A 300 0.17 16.91 -21.53
C ASN A 300 0.51 15.46 -21.89
N ARG A 301 1.09 15.25 -23.08
CA ARG A 301 1.50 13.92 -23.57
C ARG A 301 2.86 13.46 -23.03
N SER A 302 3.53 14.26 -22.20
CA SER A 302 4.78 13.91 -21.51
C SER A 302 4.85 14.66 -20.16
N PRO A 303 3.90 14.40 -19.24
CA PRO A 303 3.81 15.13 -17.98
C PRO A 303 5.05 14.88 -17.13
N ARG A 304 5.58 15.95 -16.55
CA ARG A 304 6.55 15.88 -15.46
C ARG A 304 5.82 15.49 -14.18
N VAL A 305 6.51 14.82 -13.27
CA VAL A 305 5.98 14.51 -11.94
C VAL A 305 7.06 14.57 -10.88
N THR A 306 6.69 15.17 -9.75
CA THR A 306 7.54 15.27 -8.57
C THR A 306 7.03 14.30 -7.50
N LEU A 307 7.93 13.43 -7.06
CA LEU A 307 7.70 12.40 -6.05
C LEU A 307 8.61 12.64 -4.86
N GLN A 308 8.12 12.37 -3.66
CA GLN A 308 8.94 12.37 -2.46
C GLN A 308 9.01 10.97 -1.87
N PHE A 309 10.20 10.37 -1.88
CA PHE A 309 10.48 9.07 -1.28
C PHE A 309 11.00 9.28 0.14
N GLN A 310 10.32 8.70 1.13
CA GLN A 310 10.83 8.64 2.50
C GLN A 310 11.87 7.53 2.62
N ALA A 311 12.67 7.58 3.69
CA ALA A 311 13.63 6.53 3.99
C ALA A 311 12.93 5.17 4.09
N GLY A 312 13.59 4.14 3.56
CA GLY A 312 13.14 2.75 3.60
C GLY A 312 14.33 1.82 3.46
N ASN A 313 14.09 0.52 3.34
CA ASN A 313 15.15 -0.47 3.19
C ASN A 313 15.72 -0.54 1.75
N PHE A 314 15.93 0.61 1.12
CA PHE A 314 16.49 0.74 -0.22
C PHE A 314 17.48 1.91 -0.25
N ILE A 315 18.44 1.84 -1.17
CA ILE A 315 19.37 2.95 -1.41
C ILE A 315 18.72 3.90 -2.42
N GLN A 316 18.54 5.18 -2.06
CA GLN A 316 17.87 6.17 -2.93
C GLN A 316 18.50 6.25 -4.34
N SER A 317 19.83 6.17 -4.45
CA SER A 317 20.52 6.20 -5.74
C SER A 317 20.27 4.97 -6.62
N GLN A 318 19.65 3.91 -6.10
CA GLN A 318 19.21 2.72 -6.84
C GLN A 318 17.76 2.81 -7.32
N ILE A 319 17.03 3.89 -7.00
CA ILE A 319 15.71 4.14 -7.60
C ILE A 319 15.91 4.34 -9.10
N ALA A 320 15.21 3.53 -9.88
CA ALA A 320 15.12 3.65 -11.33
C ALA A 320 13.66 3.78 -11.73
N CYS A 321 13.38 4.68 -12.67
CA CYS A 321 12.03 4.89 -13.17
C CYS A 321 11.93 4.64 -14.69
N PHE A 322 10.77 4.16 -15.11
CA PHE A 322 10.53 3.65 -16.46
C PHE A 322 9.17 4.09 -16.99
N ALA A 323 9.08 4.26 -18.31
CA ALA A 323 7.84 4.37 -19.04
C ALA A 323 7.93 3.49 -20.29
N ASN A 324 6.91 2.68 -20.59
CA ASN A 324 6.94 1.69 -21.68
C ASN A 324 8.22 0.81 -21.68
N SER A 325 8.63 0.38 -20.49
CA SER A 325 9.85 -0.43 -20.26
C SER A 325 11.17 0.26 -20.67
N ARG A 326 11.18 1.57 -20.84
CA ARG A 326 12.37 2.38 -21.10
C ARG A 326 12.68 3.29 -19.90
N PRO A 327 13.95 3.45 -19.51
CA PRO A 327 14.32 4.41 -18.47
C PRO A 327 13.86 5.82 -18.84
N ILE A 328 13.39 6.57 -17.84
CA ILE A 328 13.04 7.99 -18.00
C ILE A 328 14.08 8.88 -17.30
N PRO A 329 14.37 10.07 -17.83
CA PRO A 329 15.21 11.04 -17.14
C PRO A 329 14.66 11.38 -15.76
N MET A 330 15.55 11.39 -14.78
CA MET A 330 15.25 11.64 -13.38
C MET A 330 16.22 12.67 -12.81
N THR A 331 15.70 13.62 -12.03
CA THR A 331 16.49 14.68 -11.39
C THR A 331 16.14 14.73 -9.91
N TRP A 332 17.11 14.45 -9.04
CA TRP A 332 16.96 14.72 -7.61
C TRP A 332 16.95 16.23 -7.40
N LEU A 333 15.79 16.78 -7.05
CA LEU A 333 15.66 18.18 -6.68
C LEU A 333 16.25 18.42 -5.28
N ASP A 334 16.11 17.42 -4.42
CA ASP A 334 16.71 17.36 -3.08
C ASP A 334 16.85 15.87 -2.69
N ILE A 335 18.06 15.33 -2.73
CA ILE A 335 18.30 13.91 -2.43
C ILE A 335 18.11 13.60 -0.94
N ASP A 336 18.50 14.52 -0.05
CA ASP A 336 18.40 14.35 1.40
C ASP A 336 16.92 14.34 1.83
N ALA A 337 16.08 15.16 1.20
CA ALA A 337 14.63 15.16 1.40
C ALA A 337 13.89 14.11 0.55
N GLY A 338 14.60 13.37 -0.30
CA GLY A 338 14.04 12.33 -1.18
C GLY A 338 13.13 12.84 -2.30
N ILE A 339 13.32 14.07 -2.75
CA ILE A 339 12.50 14.72 -3.78
C ILE A 339 13.08 14.46 -5.17
N LEU A 340 12.34 13.69 -5.98
CA LEU A 340 12.70 13.26 -7.33
C LEU A 340 11.70 13.82 -8.36
N GLU A 341 12.21 14.51 -9.37
CA GLU A 341 11.44 14.87 -10.57
C GLU A 341 11.68 13.83 -11.68
N LEU A 342 10.60 13.37 -12.29
CA LEU A 342 10.61 12.56 -13.51
C LEU A 342 10.23 13.47 -14.69
N ALA A 343 11.07 13.51 -15.73
CA ALA A 343 10.90 14.39 -16.88
C ALA A 343 11.09 13.63 -18.20
N PRO A 344 10.10 12.86 -18.66
CA PRO A 344 10.21 12.12 -19.91
C PRO A 344 10.26 13.07 -21.12
N GLU A 345 11.12 12.72 -22.07
CA GLU A 345 11.27 13.45 -23.34
C GLU A 345 10.29 12.94 -24.41
N GLU A 346 9.92 11.66 -24.34
CA GLU A 346 9.00 11.02 -25.29
C GLU A 346 7.54 11.41 -24.99
N LYS A 347 6.80 11.72 -26.05
CA LYS A 347 5.34 11.95 -25.99
C LYS A 347 4.59 10.64 -26.13
N PHE A 348 3.68 10.36 -25.21
CA PHE A 348 2.78 9.21 -25.24
C PHE A 348 1.57 9.47 -26.14
N THR A 349 1.11 8.46 -26.86
CA THR A 349 -0.01 8.59 -27.82
C THR A 349 -1.30 7.93 -27.34
N GLY A 350 -1.22 7.01 -26.37
CA GLY A 350 -2.39 6.32 -25.83
C GLY A 350 -3.26 7.18 -24.90
N ARG A 351 -4.48 6.70 -24.64
CA ARG A 351 -5.38 7.24 -23.62
C ARG A 351 -4.81 7.08 -22.20
N ARG A 352 -4.05 6.01 -21.98
CA ARG A 352 -3.41 5.66 -20.71
C ARG A 352 -1.94 5.38 -20.90
N TRP A 353 -1.14 5.83 -19.95
CA TRP A 353 0.24 5.39 -19.77
C TRP A 353 0.60 5.48 -18.28
N ARG A 354 1.79 5.01 -17.91
CA ARG A 354 2.24 5.04 -16.53
C ARG A 354 3.74 5.22 -16.44
N TYR A 355 4.19 5.84 -15.35
CA TYR A 355 5.58 5.78 -14.92
C TYR A 355 5.68 4.78 -13.79
N ILE A 356 6.70 3.94 -13.83
CA ILE A 356 6.97 2.93 -12.80
C ILE A 356 8.31 3.27 -12.19
N CYS A 357 8.38 3.41 -10.88
CA CYS A 357 9.65 3.51 -10.16
C CYS A 357 9.87 2.24 -9.34
N THR A 358 11.10 1.73 -9.36
CA THR A 358 11.49 0.53 -8.60
C THR A 358 12.84 0.73 -7.92
N ALA A 359 13.03 0.06 -6.79
CA ALA A 359 14.33 -0.07 -6.14
C ALA A 359 14.46 -1.47 -5.53
N PRO A 360 15.64 -2.12 -5.59
CA PRO A 360 15.86 -3.37 -4.89
C PRO A 360 15.78 -3.15 -3.37
N ASP A 361 15.20 -4.12 -2.68
CA ASP A 361 15.29 -4.19 -1.23
C ASP A 361 16.71 -4.59 -0.81
N SER A 362 17.25 -3.95 0.23
CA SER A 362 18.64 -4.15 0.64
C SER A 362 18.84 -5.48 1.39
N GLY A 363 17.76 -6.10 1.88
CA GLY A 363 17.78 -7.32 2.69
C GLY A 363 17.24 -8.57 2.01
N SER A 364 16.70 -8.45 0.79
CA SER A 364 16.02 -9.55 0.09
C SER A 364 16.11 -9.42 -1.43
N THR A 365 15.53 -10.38 -2.15
CA THR A 365 15.43 -10.33 -3.62
C THR A 365 14.18 -9.60 -4.10
N ARG A 366 13.46 -8.92 -3.20
CA ARG A 366 12.21 -8.20 -3.51
C ARG A 366 12.51 -6.79 -4.02
N TYR A 367 11.50 -6.17 -4.59
CA TYR A 367 11.59 -4.81 -5.12
C TYR A 367 10.50 -3.93 -4.54
N PHE A 368 10.89 -2.72 -4.14
CA PHE A 368 9.96 -1.62 -3.99
C PHE A 368 9.42 -1.22 -5.36
N TRP A 369 8.12 -0.94 -5.44
CA TRP A 369 7.46 -0.59 -6.69
C TRP A 369 6.36 0.44 -6.44
N ASN A 370 6.34 1.49 -7.25
CA ASN A 370 5.20 2.40 -7.35
C ASN A 370 4.92 2.70 -8.82
N SER A 371 3.65 2.95 -9.16
CA SER A 371 3.32 3.55 -10.44
C SER A 371 2.46 4.80 -10.32
N VAL A 372 2.81 5.77 -11.17
CA VAL A 372 2.03 6.97 -11.43
C VAL A 372 1.28 6.76 -12.73
N GLN A 373 -0.04 6.73 -12.67
CA GLN A 373 -0.92 6.56 -13.84
C GLN A 373 -1.27 7.93 -14.46
N TRP A 374 -1.33 7.94 -15.79
CA TRP A 374 -1.77 9.09 -16.57
C TRP A 374 -2.92 8.72 -17.48
N ILE A 375 -3.85 9.66 -17.63
CA ILE A 375 -5.08 9.52 -18.38
C ILE A 375 -5.24 10.77 -19.24
N ASN A 376 -5.44 10.60 -20.53
CA ASN A 376 -5.76 11.67 -21.45
C ASN A 376 -7.17 11.44 -22.01
N LEU A 377 -8.03 12.44 -21.87
CA LEU A 377 -9.45 12.36 -22.28
C LEU A 377 -9.69 12.80 -23.74
N ASN A 378 -8.64 13.22 -24.46
CA ASN A 378 -8.71 13.70 -25.85
C ASN A 378 -8.26 12.66 -26.88
#